data_AF-A0A440FI39-F1
#
_entry.id   AF-A0A440FI39-F1
#
_cell.length_a   1.000
_cell.length_b   1.000
_cell.length_c   1.000
_cell.angle_alpha   90.00
_cell.angle_beta   90.00
_cell.angle_gamma   90.00
#
_symmetry.space_group_name_H-M   'P 1'
#
loop_
_entity.id
_entity.type
_entity.pdbx_description
1 polymer ?
#
loop_
_entity_poly.entity_id
_entity_poly.type
_entity_poly.pdbx_seq_one_letter_code
_entity_poly.pdbx_strand_id
1 'polypeptide(L)'
;MKDPRIPEPVLKAMLGGTHIIRAYREHLGYSVDDLAVACGLAAEEILNIESGLRYNKGYRDRIAKSLSLPVGILEADILDAA
;
A
#
# COMPACT_ATOMS: atom_id res chain seq x y z
N MET A 1 -9.96 -0.54 -14.73
CA MET A 1 -9.75 0.89 -15.04
C MET A 1 -8.28 1.19 -14.79
N LYS A 2 -7.48 1.57 -15.81
CA LYS A 2 -6.09 1.99 -15.59
C LYS A 2 -6.14 3.39 -14.97
N ASP A 3 -5.92 3.51 -13.66
CA ASP A 3 -5.64 4.82 -13.08
C ASP A 3 -4.24 5.25 -13.57
N PRO A 4 -4.10 6.34 -14.34
CA PRO A 4 -2.82 6.76 -14.89
C PRO A 4 -1.79 7.12 -13.81
N ARG A 5 -2.21 7.24 -12.54
CA ARG A 5 -1.34 7.50 -11.38
C ARG A 5 -0.67 6.26 -10.83
N ILE A 6 -1.07 5.05 -11.27
CA ILE A 6 -0.46 3.78 -10.85
C ILE A 6 0.64 3.38 -11.84
N PRO A 7 1.91 3.27 -11.42
CA PRO A 7 2.99 2.80 -12.28
C PRO A 7 2.71 1.39 -12.84
N GLU A 8 3.15 1.12 -14.07
CA GLU A 8 2.94 -0.18 -14.71
C GLU A 8 3.46 -1.38 -13.89
N PRO A 9 4.65 -1.32 -13.22
CA PRO A 9 5.10 -2.40 -12.35
C PRO A 9 4.16 -2.67 -11.18
N VAL A 10 3.63 -1.62 -10.56
CA VAL A 10 2.68 -1.71 -9.44
C VAL A 10 1.38 -2.33 -9.93
N LEU A 11 0.84 -1.86 -11.05
CA LEU A 11 -0.38 -2.42 -11.65
C LEU A 11 -0.20 -3.91 -11.98
N LYS A 12 0.93 -4.31 -12.56
CA LYS A 12 1.22 -5.70 -12.87
C LYS A 12 1.28 -6.57 -11.62
N ALA A 13 1.90 -6.09 -10.54
CA ALA A 13 1.95 -6.80 -9.27
C ALA A 13 0.55 -6.96 -8.66
N MET A 14 -0.27 -5.89 -8.69
CA MET A 14 -1.66 -5.93 -8.23
C MET A 14 -2.51 -6.93 -9.02
N LEU A 15 -2.37 -6.97 -10.36
CA LEU A 15 -3.04 -7.96 -11.21
C LEU A 15 -2.60 -9.40 -10.91
N GLY A 16 -1.41 -9.58 -10.35
CA GLY A 16 -0.91 -10.85 -9.85
C GLY A 16 -1.38 -11.20 -8.43
N GLY A 17 -2.25 -10.39 -7.81
CA GLY A 17 -2.74 -10.59 -6.45
C GLY A 17 -1.86 -10.01 -5.35
N THR A 18 -0.84 -9.22 -5.70
CA THR A 18 -0.02 -8.52 -4.70
C THR A 18 -0.81 -7.35 -4.11
N HIS A 19 -0.87 -7.26 -2.79
CA HIS A 19 -1.52 -6.14 -2.10
C HIS A 19 -0.90 -4.79 -2.54
N ILE A 20 -1.73 -3.76 -2.73
CA ILE A 20 -1.30 -2.47 -3.30
C ILE A 20 -0.15 -1.83 -2.53
N ILE A 21 -0.19 -1.87 -1.19
CA ILE A 21 0.87 -1.32 -0.33
C ILE A 21 2.19 -2.04 -0.56
N ARG A 22 2.15 -3.38 -0.65
CA ARG A 22 3.33 -4.19 -0.94
C ARG A 22 3.90 -3.87 -2.32
N ALA A 23 3.03 -3.77 -3.32
CA ALA A 23 3.42 -3.45 -4.69
C ALA A 23 4.13 -2.09 -4.77
N TYR A 24 3.62 -1.05 -4.10
CA TYR A 24 4.30 0.24 -4.02
C TYR A 24 5.60 0.18 -3.22
N ARG A 25 5.60 -0.49 -2.06
CA ARG A 25 6.79 -0.62 -1.21
C ARG A 25 7.95 -1.25 -1.98
N GLU A 26 7.71 -2.40 -2.63
CA GLU A 26 8.72 -3.10 -3.43
C GLU A 26 9.13 -2.29 -4.67
N HIS A 27 8.19 -1.65 -5.36
CA HIS A 27 8.49 -0.80 -6.52
C HIS A 27 9.38 0.40 -6.16
N LEU A 28 9.19 0.98 -4.97
CA LEU A 28 9.98 2.10 -4.45
C LEU A 28 11.27 1.66 -3.74
N GLY A 29 11.53 0.35 -3.65
CA GLY A 29 12.76 -0.20 -3.07
C GLY A 29 12.79 -0.24 -1.54
N TYR A 30 11.65 -0.13 -0.86
CA TYR A 30 11.55 -0.19 0.59
C TYR A 30 11.47 -1.65 1.07
N SER A 31 12.23 -1.99 2.11
CA SER A 31 11.93 -3.17 2.93
C SER A 31 10.70 -2.92 3.83
N VAL A 32 10.17 -3.97 4.44
CA VAL A 32 9.10 -3.86 5.43
C VAL A 32 9.53 -2.96 6.60
N ASP A 33 10.77 -3.13 7.06
CA ASP A 33 11.34 -2.36 8.16
C ASP A 33 11.51 -0.87 7.77
N ASP A 34 11.94 -0.59 6.54
CA ASP A 34 12.05 0.79 6.05
C ASP A 34 10.69 1.49 6.05
N LEU A 35 9.64 0.81 5.57
CA LEU A 35 8.29 1.37 5.56
C LEU A 35 7.75 1.55 6.98
N ALA A 36 7.94 0.55 7.84
CA ALA A 36 7.54 0.58 9.24
C ALA A 36 8.12 1.81 9.95
N VAL A 37 9.43 2.04 9.83
CA VAL A 37 10.10 3.24 10.36
C VAL A 37 9.54 4.52 9.74
N ALA A 38 9.40 4.56 8.41
CA ALA A 38 8.97 5.76 7.70
C ALA A 38 7.54 6.21 8.04
N CYS A 39 6.62 5.26 8.29
CA CYS A 39 5.23 5.56 8.64
C CYS A 39 4.96 5.49 10.15
N GLY A 40 5.90 5.02 10.96
CA GLY A 40 5.81 4.87 12.42
C GLY A 40 4.92 3.71 12.88
N LEU A 41 4.85 2.64 12.09
CA LEU A 41 4.15 1.40 12.42
C LEU A 41 5.18 0.32 12.78
N ALA A 42 4.74 -0.76 13.42
CA ALA A 42 5.55 -1.96 13.58
C ALA A 42 5.61 -2.75 12.26
N ALA A 43 6.71 -3.47 12.03
CA ALA A 43 6.86 -4.35 10.86
C ALA A 43 5.74 -5.39 10.77
N GLU A 44 5.29 -5.93 11.91
CA GLU A 44 4.16 -6.86 11.98
C GLU A 44 2.85 -6.22 11.52
N GLU A 45 2.61 -4.93 11.81
CA GLU A 45 1.43 -4.22 11.33
C GLU A 45 1.46 -4.06 9.81
N ILE A 46 2.63 -3.77 9.22
CA ILE A 46 2.80 -3.71 7.76
C ILE A 46 2.53 -5.08 7.14
N LEU A 47 3.10 -6.16 7.67
CA LEU A 47 2.87 -7.53 7.17
C LEU A 47 1.40 -7.94 7.25
N ASN A 48 0.73 -7.64 8.36
CA ASN A 48 -0.69 -7.89 8.53
C ASN A 48 -1.51 -7.14 7.47
N ILE A 49 -1.23 -5.86 7.24
CA ILE A 49 -1.88 -5.07 6.19
C ILE A 49 -1.61 -5.66 4.80
N GLU A 50 -0.36 -6.01 4.49
CA GLU A 50 0.01 -6.61 3.21
C GLU A 50 -0.60 -8.01 2.98
N SER A 51 -1.02 -8.70 4.04
CA SER A 51 -1.79 -9.94 3.97
C SER A 51 -3.30 -9.74 3.79
N GLY A 52 -3.77 -8.49 3.78
CA GLY A 52 -5.18 -8.13 3.62
C GLY A 52 -5.94 -7.88 4.94
N LEU A 53 -5.24 -7.80 6.08
CA LEU A 53 -5.90 -7.41 7.33
C LEU A 53 -6.43 -5.97 7.22
N ARG A 54 -7.69 -5.76 7.59
CA ARG A 54 -8.31 -4.43 7.58
C ARG A 54 -7.60 -3.48 8.54
N TYR A 55 -7.46 -2.24 8.09
CA TYR A 55 -6.79 -1.17 8.81
C TYR A 55 -7.54 0.15 8.62
N ASN A 56 -7.37 1.06 9.57
CA ASN A 56 -8.12 2.32 9.60
C ASN A 56 -7.55 3.36 8.61
N LYS A 57 -8.30 4.43 8.39
CA LYS A 57 -7.89 5.53 7.50
C LYS A 57 -6.57 6.19 7.93
N GLY A 58 -6.33 6.33 9.24
CA GLY A 58 -5.09 6.93 9.73
C GLY A 58 -3.84 6.14 9.32
N TYR A 59 -3.93 4.82 9.27
CA TYR A 59 -2.83 3.97 8.80
C TYR A 59 -2.64 4.12 7.29
N ARG A 60 -3.73 4.13 6.50
CA ARG A 60 -3.69 4.45 5.05
C ARG A 60 -2.98 5.78 4.79
N ASP A 61 -3.40 6.84 5.48
CA ASP A 61 -2.89 8.20 5.27
C ASP A 61 -1.39 8.28 5.60
N ARG A 62 -0.96 7.64 6.70
CA ARG A 62 0.46 7.57 7.09
C ARG A 62 1.30 6.85 6.04
N ILE A 63 0.85 5.68 5.57
CA ILE A 63 1.58 4.89 4.57
C ILE A 63 1.66 5.64 3.24
N ALA A 64 0.55 6.18 2.73
CA ALA A 64 0.53 6.96 1.50
C ALA A 64 1.48 8.16 1.58
N LYS A 65 1.46 8.89 2.71
CA LYS A 65 2.34 10.04 2.93
C LYS A 65 3.81 9.63 2.98
N SER A 66 4.17 8.57 3.70
CA SER A 66 5.56 8.12 3.83
C SER A 66 6.15 7.62 2.52
N LEU A 67 5.32 7.04 1.64
CA LEU A 67 5.71 6.63 0.30
C LEU A 67 5.57 7.76 -0.75
N SER A 68 5.28 9.00 -0.33
CA SER A 68 5.06 10.15 -1.22
C SER A 68 4.01 9.91 -2.32
N LEU A 69 2.98 9.13 -2.00
CA LEU A 69 1.95 8.75 -2.96
C LEU A 69 0.84 9.82 -3.04
N PRO A 70 0.16 9.95 -4.20
CA PRO A 70 -1.01 10.80 -4.33
C PRO A 70 -2.14 10.42 -3.37
N VAL A 71 -2.87 11.44 -2.90
CA VAL A 71 -4.08 11.24 -2.08
C VAL A 71 -5.09 10.37 -2.83
N GLY A 72 -5.70 9.44 -2.10
CA GLY A 72 -6.72 8.54 -2.63
C GLY A 72 -6.19 7.33 -3.38
N ILE A 73 -4.86 7.19 -3.59
CA ILE A 73 -4.32 6.05 -4.34
C ILE A 73 -4.57 4.71 -3.63
N LEU A 74 -4.56 4.71 -2.29
CA LEU A 74 -4.79 3.53 -1.44
C LEU A 74 -6.26 3.37 -1.01
N GLU A 75 -7.17 4.18 -1.54
CA GLU A 75 -8.60 4.09 -1.23
C GLU A 75 -9.33 3.06 -2.11
N ALA A 76 -8.69 2.60 -3.19
CA ALA A 76 -9.28 1.68 -4.17
C ALA A 76 -9.66 0.31 -3.58
N ASP A 77 -9.07 -0.08 -2.44
CA ASP A 77 -9.29 -1.39 -1.79
C ASP A 77 -10.48 -1.43 -0.80
N ILE A 78 -11.36 -0.41 -0.79
CA ILE A 78 -12.61 -0.45 0.00
C ILE A 78 -13.75 -1.18 -0.76
N LEU A 79 -13.56 -1.52 -2.03
CA LEU A 79 -14.55 -2.22 -2.85
C LEU A 79 -14.42 -3.76 -2.73
N ASP A 80 -14.71 -4.31 -1.55
CA ASP A 80 -15.12 -5.73 -1.39
C ASP A 80 -15.85 -5.93 -0.05
N ALA A 81 -16.93 -5.16 0.14
CA ALA A 81 -17.96 -5.44 1.13
C ALA A 81 -19.30 -4.82 0.68
N ALA A 82 -19.99 -5.51 -0.24
CA ALA A 82 -21.43 -5.48 -0.38
C ALA A 82 -21.92 -6.92 -0.47
#